data_AF-A0A7Y8LZ76-F1
#
_entry.id   AF-A0A7Y8LZ76-F1
#
_cell.length_a   1.000
_cell.length_b   1.000
_cell.length_c   1.000
_cell.angle_alpha   90.00
_cell.angle_beta   90.00
_cell.angle_gamma   90.00
#
_symmetry.space_group_name_H-M   'P 1'
#
loop_
_entity.id
_entity.type
_entity.pdbx_description
1 polymer ?
#
loop_
_entity_poly.entity_id
_entity_poly.type
_entity_poly.pdbx_seq_one_letter_code
_entity_poly.pdbx_strand_id
1 'polypeptide(L)'
;MKSLTVRLPEKLIAEIKQESRLSRISVSEVVRERLRGAPEARPSGALELIGDLIGSVEGLPADLSARRKRYLRSMGYVRNRSGGRRLSRRAPKSQ
;
A
#
# COMPACT_ATOMS: atom_id res chain seq x y z
N MET A 1 -15.96 22.82 11.31
CA MET A 1 -14.92 23.25 10.35
C MET A 1 -13.61 22.57 10.70
N LYS A 2 -12.90 22.00 9.74
CA LYS A 2 -11.55 21.45 9.97
C LYS A 2 -10.53 22.53 9.57
N SER A 3 -9.64 22.89 10.48
CA SER A 3 -8.53 23.80 10.21
C SER A 3 -7.22 23.00 10.17
N LEU A 4 -6.31 23.40 9.28
CA LEU A 4 -5.01 22.79 9.08
C LEU A 4 -3.98 23.93 9.00
N THR A 5 -2.89 23.81 9.76
CA THR A 5 -1.79 24.77 9.74
C THR A 5 -0.56 24.09 9.15
N VAL A 6 -0.03 24.64 8.06
CA VAL A 6 1.12 24.07 7.33
C VAL A 6 2.12 25.17 7.05
N ARG A 7 3.41 24.86 7.15
CA ARG A 7 4.48 25.74 6.70
C ARG A 7 4.68 25.53 5.20
N LEU A 8 4.50 26.59 4.43
CA LEU A 8 4.68 26.58 2.98
C LEU A 8 5.92 27.38 2.59
N PRO A 9 6.62 27.02 1.51
CA PRO A 9 7.67 27.84 0.94
C PRO A 9 7.14 29.24 0.58
N GLU A 10 7.95 30.27 0.82
CA GLU A 10 7.55 31.67 0.60
C GLU A 10 7.11 31.95 -0.83
N LYS A 11 7.80 31.34 -1.80
CA LYS A 11 7.46 31.43 -3.23
C LYS A 11 6.01 30.99 -3.48
N LEU A 12 5.61 29.86 -2.90
CA LEU A 12 4.28 29.27 -3.08
C LEU A 12 3.20 30.14 -2.42
N ILE A 13 3.52 30.77 -1.28
CA ILE A 13 2.64 31.75 -0.63
C ILE A 13 2.43 32.98 -1.53
N ALA A 14 3.48 33.47 -2.18
CA ALA A 14 3.40 34.62 -3.09
C ALA A 14 2.50 34.32 -4.30
N GLU A 15 2.66 33.14 -4.90
CA GLU A 15 1.82 32.67 -6.02
C GLU A 15 0.34 32.59 -5.63
N ILE A 16 0.01 31.99 -4.47
CA ILE A 16 -1.38 31.90 -3.99
C ILE A 16 -1.96 33.29 -3.71
N LYS A 17 -1.18 34.21 -3.12
CA LYS A 17 -1.63 35.58 -2.87
C LYS A 17 -1.88 36.35 -4.17
N GLN A 18 -1.06 36.14 -5.19
CA GLN A 18 -1.25 36.74 -6.50
C GLN A 18 -2.53 36.22 -7.15
N GLU A 19 -2.77 34.91 -7.12
CA GLU A 19 -3.99 34.30 -7.65
C GLU A 19 -5.25 34.80 -6.91
N SER A 20 -5.19 34.92 -5.58
CA SER A 20 -6.25 35.52 -4.78
C SER A 20 -6.59 36.95 -5.22
N ARG A 21 -5.58 37.76 -5.54
CA ARG A 21 -5.78 39.13 -6.03
C ARG A 21 -6.39 39.17 -7.43
N LEU A 22 -5.92 38.31 -8.34
CA LEU A 22 -6.41 38.25 -9.72
C LEU A 22 -7.85 37.75 -9.78
N SER A 23 -8.17 36.71 -9.03
CA SER A 23 -9.48 36.05 -9.01
C SER A 23 -10.47 36.67 -8.01
N ARG A 24 -10.03 37.66 -7.21
CA ARG A 24 -10.82 38.36 -6.17
C ARG A 24 -11.48 37.44 -5.14
N ILE A 25 -10.90 36.26 -4.92
CA ILE A 25 -11.34 35.29 -3.92
C ILE A 25 -10.34 35.21 -2.77
N SER A 26 -10.79 34.76 -1.60
CA SER A 26 -9.90 34.70 -0.43
C SER A 26 -8.76 33.68 -0.63
N VAL A 27 -7.61 33.92 -0.01
CA VAL A 27 -6.47 32.97 -0.02
C VAL A 27 -6.91 31.57 0.42
N SER A 28 -7.75 31.47 1.45
CA SER A 28 -8.28 30.21 1.95
C SER A 28 -9.18 29.51 0.93
N GLU A 29 -9.91 30.27 0.11
CA GLU A 29 -10.77 29.75 -0.94
C GLU A 29 -9.97 29.24 -2.13
N VAL A 30 -8.95 29.99 -2.55
CA VAL A 30 -7.95 29.53 -3.53
C VAL A 30 -7.34 28.19 -3.10
N VAL A 31 -6.88 28.11 -1.85
CA VAL A 31 -6.28 26.89 -1.30
C VAL A 31 -7.29 25.74 -1.26
N ARG A 32 -8.53 25.99 -0.82
CA ARG A 32 -9.58 24.96 -0.81
C ARG A 32 -9.90 24.46 -2.20
N GLU A 33 -9.96 25.35 -3.18
CA GLU A 33 -10.28 24.99 -4.56
C GLU A 33 -9.17 24.16 -5.20
N ARG A 34 -7.91 24.58 -5.05
CA ARG A 34 -6.76 23.79 -5.48
C ARG A 34 -6.70 22.42 -4.79
N LEU A 35 -7.02 22.34 -3.50
CA LEU A 35 -7.06 21.07 -2.76
C LEU A 35 -8.24 20.17 -3.16
N ARG A 36 -9.38 20.74 -3.59
CA ARG A 36 -10.52 19.97 -4.11
C ARG A 36 -10.30 19.48 -5.53
N GLY A 37 -9.68 20.32 -6.37
CA GLY A 37 -9.44 20.05 -7.79
C GLY A 37 -8.17 19.25 -8.06
N ALA A 38 -7.23 19.19 -7.11
CA ALA A 38 -6.19 18.18 -7.16
C ALA A 38 -6.89 16.81 -7.16
N PRO A 39 -6.70 15.95 -8.18
CA PRO A 39 -7.13 14.58 -8.05
C PRO A 39 -6.50 14.11 -6.75
N GLU A 40 -7.32 13.71 -5.79
CA GLU A 40 -6.76 12.98 -4.67
C GLU A 40 -6.02 11.82 -5.34
N ALA A 41 -4.69 11.86 -5.30
CA ALA A 41 -3.90 10.66 -5.36
C ALA A 41 -4.26 9.93 -4.06
N ARG A 42 -5.52 9.48 -3.94
CA ARG A 42 -5.89 8.41 -3.06
C ARG A 42 -4.90 7.34 -3.45
N PRO A 43 -4.05 6.87 -2.52
CA PRO A 43 -3.43 5.59 -2.75
C PRO A 43 -4.62 4.67 -2.98
N SER A 44 -4.87 4.31 -4.24
CA SER A 44 -5.90 3.34 -4.57
C SER A 44 -5.58 2.16 -3.69
N GLY A 45 -6.54 1.78 -2.85
CA GLY A 45 -6.32 0.70 -1.91
C GLY A 45 -5.79 -0.49 -2.71
N ALA A 46 -4.90 -1.30 -2.13
CA ALA A 46 -4.34 -2.44 -2.87
C ALA A 46 -5.42 -3.32 -3.54
N LEU A 47 -6.65 -3.32 -3.00
CA LEU A 47 -7.85 -3.95 -3.57
C LEU A 47 -8.45 -3.21 -4.76
N GLU A 48 -8.46 -1.88 -4.74
CA GLU A 48 -8.93 -1.02 -5.84
C GLU A 48 -8.00 -1.15 -7.05
N LEU A 49 -6.70 -1.30 -6.82
CA LEU A 49 -5.68 -1.53 -7.85
C LEU A 49 -5.82 -2.89 -8.57
N ILE A 50 -6.44 -3.87 -7.94
CA ILE A 50 -6.62 -5.22 -8.51
C ILE A 50 -8.08 -5.55 -8.76
N GLY A 51 -8.99 -4.56 -8.70
CA GLY A 51 -10.43 -4.79 -8.74
C GLY A 51 -10.91 -5.49 -10.02
N ASP A 52 -10.25 -5.21 -11.14
CA ASP A 52 -10.42 -5.86 -12.43
C ASP A 52 -9.94 -7.33 -12.46
N LEU A 53 -8.98 -7.67 -11.59
CA LEU A 53 -8.43 -9.02 -11.42
C LEU A 53 -9.21 -9.86 -10.39
N ILE A 54 -10.01 -9.23 -9.52
CA ILE A 54 -10.80 -9.93 -8.51
C ILE A 54 -11.93 -10.69 -9.22
N GLY A 55 -11.91 -12.02 -9.11
CA GLY A 55 -12.94 -12.89 -9.70
C GLY A 55 -12.66 -13.31 -11.14
N SER A 56 -11.54 -12.92 -11.75
CA SER A 56 -11.18 -13.32 -13.12
C SER A 56 -10.84 -14.81 -13.26
N VAL A 57 -10.72 -15.56 -12.15
CA VAL A 57 -10.40 -16.99 -12.16
C VAL A 57 -11.58 -17.79 -11.63
N GLU A 58 -12.23 -18.52 -12.53
CA GLU A 58 -13.31 -19.45 -12.21
C GLU A 58 -12.77 -20.79 -11.67
N GLY A 59 -13.59 -21.50 -10.88
CA GLY A 59 -13.28 -22.87 -10.42
C GLY A 59 -12.29 -22.99 -9.26
N LEU A 60 -11.93 -21.88 -8.61
CA LEU A 60 -11.03 -21.91 -7.45
C LEU A 60 -11.76 -22.35 -6.16
N PRO A 61 -11.10 -23.10 -5.26
CA PRO A 61 -11.66 -23.42 -3.96
C PRO A 61 -11.96 -22.16 -3.13
N ALA A 62 -13.16 -22.10 -2.53
CA ALA A 62 -13.58 -20.97 -1.69
C ALA A 62 -12.67 -20.71 -0.46
N ASP A 63 -11.88 -21.71 -0.07
CA ASP A 63 -11.05 -21.70 1.14
C ASP A 63 -9.55 -21.47 0.88
N LEU A 64 -9.17 -20.95 -0.30
CA LEU A 64 -7.76 -20.69 -0.63
C LEU A 64 -7.05 -19.77 0.37
N SER A 65 -7.76 -18.76 0.91
CA SER A 65 -7.20 -17.85 1.93
C SER A 65 -6.94 -18.59 3.25
N ALA A 66 -7.89 -19.41 3.69
CA ALA A 66 -7.83 -20.15 4.95
C ALA A 66 -6.86 -21.34 4.90
N ARG A 67 -6.76 -22.04 3.76
CA ARG A 67 -5.93 -23.24 3.59
C ARG A 67 -4.73 -23.02 2.65
N ARG A 68 -4.22 -21.78 2.57
CA ARG A 68 -3.11 -21.36 1.71
C ARG A 68 -1.94 -22.36 1.66
N LYS A 69 -1.41 -22.77 2.81
CA LYS A 69 -0.24 -23.69 2.88
C LYS A 69 -0.54 -25.08 2.31
N ARG A 70 -1.79 -25.55 2.37
CA ARG A 70 -2.17 -26.86 1.82
C ARG A 70 -2.13 -26.80 0.29
N TYR A 71 -2.81 -25.81 -0.28
CA TYR A 71 -2.91 -25.66 -1.74
C TYR A 71 -1.57 -25.27 -2.39
N LEU A 72 -0.78 -24.39 -1.76
CA LEU A 72 0.56 -24.07 -2.27
C LEU A 72 1.50 -25.28 -2.25
N ARG A 73 1.31 -26.24 -1.33
CA ARG A 73 2.07 -27.50 -1.33
C ARG A 73 1.58 -28.47 -2.39
N SER A 74 0.27 -28.66 -2.53
CA SER A 74 -0.28 -29.57 -3.55
C SER A 74 0.01 -29.11 -4.98
N MET A 75 0.08 -27.80 -5.21
CA MET A 75 0.42 -27.21 -6.51
C MET A 75 1.94 -27.07 -6.73
N GLY A 76 2.78 -27.54 -5.80
CA GLY A 76 4.24 -27.50 -5.95
C GLY A 76 4.89 -26.12 -5.78
N TYR A 77 4.12 -25.06 -5.48
CA TYR A 77 4.63 -23.70 -5.25
C TYR A 77 5.49 -23.57 -3.98
N VAL A 78 5.36 -24.49 -3.02
CA VAL A 78 6.19 -24.52 -1.81
C VAL A 78 7.15 -25.70 -1.87
N ARG A 79 8.43 -25.44 -2.12
CA ARG A 79 9.51 -26.40 -1.87
C ARG A 79 9.65 -26.59 -0.36
N ASN A 80 9.47 -27.84 0.08
CA ASN A 80 9.75 -28.23 1.45
C ASN A 80 11.24 -27.98 1.72
N ARG A 81 11.58 -27.06 2.63
CA ARG A 81 12.97 -26.88 3.09
C ARG A 81 13.34 -28.01 4.04
N SER A 82 13.31 -29.25 3.57
CA SER A 82 13.86 -30.40 4.28
C SER A 82 15.39 -30.34 4.18
N GLY A 83 16.01 -29.53 5.05
CA GLY A 83 17.46 -29.34 5.03
C GLY A 83 18.09 -28.93 6.36
N GLY A 84 17.35 -28.98 7.48
CA GLY A 84 17.93 -28.84 8.81
C GLY A 84 18.58 -30.15 9.24
N ARG A 85 19.79 -30.45 8.74
CA ARG A 85 20.63 -31.52 9.30
C ARG A 85 20.88 -31.22 10.78
N ARG A 86 20.17 -31.91 11.69
CA ARG A 86 20.63 -32.06 13.08
C ARG A 86 21.94 -32.83 13.01
N LEU A 87 23.05 -32.11 13.13
CA LEU A 87 24.35 -32.71 13.37
C LEU A 87 24.27 -33.39 14.75
N SER A 88 24.11 -34.72 14.75
CA SER A 88 24.23 -35.52 15.95
C SER A 88 25.68 -35.43 16.42
N ARG A 89 25.89 -34.78 17.57
CA ARG A 89 27.17 -34.85 18.29
C ARG A 89 27.30 -36.27 18.87
N ARG A 90 27.92 -37.18 18.13
CA ARG A 90 28.52 -38.40 18.69
C ARG A 90 29.88 -38.01 19.27
N ALA A 91 30.01 -38.05 20.60
CA ALA A 91 31.30 -37.96 21.27
C ALA A 91 32.03 -39.30 21.16
N PRO A 92 33.35 -39.32 20.87
CA PRO A 92 34.12 -40.57 20.89
C PRO A 92 34.42 -40.99 22.34
N LYS A 93 34.26 -42.30 22.60
CA LYS A 93 34.71 -42.98 23.82
C LYS A 93 36.23 -42.86 23.93
N SER A 94 36.74 -42.49 25.10
CA SER A 94 38.14 -42.68 25.48
C SER A 94 38.29 -43.97 26.26
N GLN A 95 39.44 -44.62 26.07
CA GLN A 95 39.86 -45.93 26.61
C GLN A 95 39.91 -45.96 28.14
#